data_AF-A0A7X0SA16-F1
#
_entry.id   AF-A0A7X0SA16-F1
#
_cell.length_a   1.000
_cell.length_b   1.000
_cell.length_c   1.000
_cell.angle_alpha   90.00
_cell.angle_beta   90.00
_cell.angle_gamma   90.00
#
_symmetry.space_group_name_H-M   'P 1'
#
loop_
_entity.id
_entity.type
_entity.pdbx_description
1 polymer ?
#
loop_
_entity_poly.entity_id
_entity_poly.type
_entity_poly.pdbx_seq_one_letter_code
_entity_poly.pdbx_strand_id
1 'polypeptide(L)'
;MKEKKLGGGILTCTIINLVLYGFGIVGLLISLLGKDFIEQTLTQSGQTDALAQLSTLNIVFSLVITSLLLISSILILCKKKIGVYSFFTLVVLNIIYGIITTGFKPLSLIGLILPALLGLFIYKRRSIFGFSNPEEDQSIDA
;
A
#
# COMPACT_ATOMS: atom_id res chain seq x y z
N MET A 1 -6.77 -11.21 -30.18
CA MET A 1 -5.75 -11.22 -29.10
C MET A 1 -6.33 -11.98 -27.91
N LYS A 2 -5.75 -13.12 -27.51
CA LYS A 2 -6.21 -13.82 -26.29
C LYS A 2 -5.91 -12.94 -25.10
N GLU A 3 -6.95 -12.48 -24.39
CA GLU A 3 -6.78 -11.68 -23.18
C GLU A 3 -5.97 -12.48 -22.15
N LYS A 4 -4.71 -12.07 -21.90
CA LYS A 4 -3.92 -12.63 -20.82
C LYS A 4 -4.63 -12.28 -19.51
N LYS A 5 -5.23 -13.29 -18.87
CA LYS A 5 -5.91 -13.15 -17.56
C LYS A 5 -4.89 -12.71 -16.51
N LEU A 6 -5.30 -11.84 -15.57
CA LEU A 6 -4.49 -11.53 -14.39
C LEU A 6 -4.14 -12.87 -13.70
N GLY A 7 -2.87 -13.07 -13.35
CA GLY A 7 -2.50 -14.25 -12.56
C GLY A 7 -3.29 -14.26 -11.24
N GLY A 8 -3.84 -15.41 -10.85
CA GLY A 8 -4.70 -15.52 -9.66
C GLY A 8 -4.08 -14.91 -8.40
N GLY A 9 -2.77 -15.09 -8.20
CA GLY A 9 -2.05 -14.47 -7.08
C GLY A 9 -2.06 -12.93 -7.09
N ILE A 10 -1.95 -12.30 -8.27
CA ILE A 10 -2.03 -10.83 -8.38
C ILE A 10 -3.43 -10.35 -8.02
N LEU A 11 -4.46 -11.05 -8.51
CA LEU A 11 -5.85 -10.74 -8.23
C LEU A 11 -6.11 -10.84 -6.71
N THR A 12 -5.72 -11.95 -6.08
CA THR A 12 -5.91 -12.16 -4.64
C THR A 12 -5.17 -11.11 -3.81
N CYS A 13 -3.88 -10.86 -4.08
CA CYS A 13 -3.12 -9.85 -3.34
C CYS A 13 -3.71 -8.44 -3.50
N THR A 14 -4.18 -8.10 -4.70
CA THR A 14 -4.77 -6.78 -4.94
C THR A 14 -6.13 -6.64 -4.25
N ILE A 15 -6.96 -7.68 -4.23
CA ILE A 15 -8.23 -7.69 -3.49
C ILE A 15 -7.98 -7.53 -1.99
N ILE A 16 -7.01 -8.27 -1.42
CA ILE A 16 -6.68 -8.15 0.01
C ILE A 16 -6.21 -6.73 0.32
N ASN A 17 -5.33 -6.15 -0.50
CA ASN A 17 -4.89 -4.76 -0.34
C ASN A 17 -6.08 -3.78 -0.41
N LEU A 18 -7.02 -4.00 -1.33
CA LEU A 18 -8.19 -3.15 -1.49
C LEU A 18 -9.09 -3.19 -0.24
N VAL A 19 -9.29 -4.36 0.35
CA VAL A 19 -10.01 -4.51 1.62
C VAL A 19 -9.25 -3.84 2.76
N LEU A 20 -7.93 -4.07 2.89
CA LEU A 20 -7.12 -3.47 3.95
C LEU A 20 -7.09 -1.94 3.89
N TYR A 21 -6.88 -1.35 2.70
CA TYR A 21 -6.90 0.10 2.54
C TYR A 21 -8.31 0.67 2.69
N GLY A 22 -9.35 -0.06 2.26
CA GLY A 22 -10.74 0.31 2.49
C GLY A 22 -11.07 0.42 3.98
N PHE A 23 -10.72 -0.60 4.76
CA PHE A 23 -10.83 -0.57 6.22
C PHE A 23 -9.94 0.52 6.84
N GLY A 24 -8.74 0.73 6.29
CA GLY A 24 -7.83 1.80 6.73
C GLY A 24 -8.46 3.19 6.61
N ILE A 25 -9.12 3.49 5.49
CA ILE A 25 -9.84 4.77 5.31
C ILE A 25 -10.95 4.91 6.33
N VAL A 26 -11.76 3.86 6.56
CA VAL A 26 -12.83 3.91 7.57
C VAL A 26 -12.25 4.15 8.97
N GLY A 27 -11.16 3.46 9.33
CA GLY A 27 -10.48 3.66 10.60
C GLY A 27 -9.93 5.08 10.78
N LEU A 28 -9.36 5.66 9.72
CA LEU A 28 -8.89 7.05 9.72
C LEU A 28 -10.04 8.06 9.84
N LEU A 29 -11.18 7.81 9.18
CA LEU A 29 -12.37 8.65 9.30
C LEU A 29 -12.95 8.61 10.72
N ILE A 30 -13.04 7.43 11.33
CA ILE A 30 -13.45 7.29 12.74
C ILE A 30 -12.47 8.04 13.66
N SER A 31 -11.17 7.91 13.40
CA SER A 31 -10.13 8.61 14.18
C SER A 31 -10.22 10.13 14.05
N LEU A 32 -10.61 10.63 12.87
CA LEU A 32 -10.79 12.07 12.63
C LEU A 32 -12.06 12.60 13.32
N LEU A 33 -13.18 11.87 13.25
CA LEU A 33 -14.45 12.28 13.85
C LEU A 33 -14.47 12.12 15.38
N GLY A 34 -13.79 11.09 15.89
CA GLY A 34 -13.70 10.78 17.31
C GLY A 34 -12.46 11.36 17.99
N LYS A 35 -11.74 12.27 17.32
CA LYS A 35 -10.43 12.76 17.76
C LYS A 35 -10.43 13.22 19.21
N ASP A 36 -11.38 14.07 19.60
CA ASP A 36 -11.45 14.64 20.95
C ASP A 36 -11.64 13.57 22.03
N PHE A 37 -12.47 12.56 21.74
CA PHE A 37 -12.71 11.43 22.64
C PHE A 37 -11.47 10.53 22.78
N ILE A 38 -10.79 10.29 21.65
CA ILE A 38 -9.57 9.48 21.62
C ILE A 38 -8.43 10.21 22.34
N GLU A 39 -8.27 11.53 22.12
CA GLU A 39 -7.28 12.35 22.81
C GLU A 39 -7.49 12.36 24.33
N GLN A 40 -8.74 12.49 24.80
CA GLN A 40 -9.05 12.40 26.24
C GLN A 40 -8.72 11.02 26.80
N THR A 41 -9.06 9.95 26.09
CA THR A 41 -8.78 8.56 26.50
C THR A 41 -7.27 8.26 26.54
N LEU A 42 -6.50 8.79 25.59
CA LEU A 42 -5.04 8.59 25.53
C LEU A 42 -4.30 9.43 26.58
N THR A 43 -4.80 10.63 26.86
CA THR A 43 -4.29 11.48 27.94
C THR A 43 -4.50 10.81 29.30
N GLN A 44 -5.67 10.19 29.52
CA GLN A 44 -5.97 9.44 30.74
C GLN A 44 -5.16 8.15 30.90
N SER A 45 -4.79 7.50 29.80
CA SER A 45 -3.97 6.28 29.80
C SER A 45 -2.46 6.53 29.79
N GLY A 46 -2.03 7.81 29.80
CA GLY A 46 -0.61 8.19 29.85
C GLY A 46 0.17 7.90 28.57
N GLN A 47 -0.51 7.63 27.46
CA GLN A 47 0.12 7.33 26.16
C GLN A 47 0.40 8.61 25.38
N THR A 48 1.42 9.36 25.82
CA THR A 48 1.89 10.59 25.17
C THR A 48 2.41 10.39 23.74
N ASP A 49 2.97 9.22 23.42
CA ASP A 49 3.41 8.88 22.06
C ASP A 49 2.26 8.74 21.05
N ALA A 50 1.09 8.28 21.52
CA ALA A 50 -0.09 8.13 20.69
C ALA A 50 -0.80 9.48 20.45
N LEU A 51 -0.68 10.41 21.40
CA LEU A 51 -1.16 11.79 21.24
C LEU A 51 -0.39 12.54 20.15
N ALA A 52 0.93 12.35 20.06
CA ALA A 52 1.74 12.94 18.99
C ALA A 52 1.33 12.38 17.59
N GLN A 53 0.87 11.13 17.54
CA GLN A 53 0.41 10.49 16.30
C GLN A 53 -0.99 10.95 15.86
N LEU A 54 -1.84 11.40 16.79
CA LEU A 54 -3.19 11.95 16.51
C LEU A 54 -3.20 13.40 16.00
N SER A 55 -2.03 13.98 15.73
CA SER A 55 -1.96 15.27 15.06
C SER A 55 -2.81 15.26 13.78
N THR A 56 -3.64 16.29 13.62
CA THR A 56 -4.54 16.41 12.46
C THR A 56 -3.78 16.27 11.13
N LEU A 57 -2.54 16.77 11.08
CA LEU A 57 -1.66 16.65 9.92
C LEU A 57 -1.31 15.19 9.61
N ASN A 58 -1.02 14.37 10.62
CA ASN A 58 -0.70 12.95 10.44
C ASN A 58 -1.91 12.15 9.93
N ILE A 59 -3.11 12.43 10.46
CA ILE A 59 -4.34 11.77 10.04
C ILE A 59 -4.65 12.12 8.57
N VAL A 60 -4.58 13.41 8.22
CA VAL A 60 -4.82 13.88 6.84
C VAL A 60 -3.78 13.30 5.87
N PHE A 61 -2.50 13.31 6.23
CA PHE A 61 -1.44 12.73 5.40
C PHE A 61 -1.66 11.23 5.17
N SER A 62 -1.99 10.49 6.24
CA SER A 62 -2.27 9.06 6.17
C SER A 62 -3.51 8.76 5.31
N LEU A 63 -4.53 9.62 5.38
CA LEU A 63 -5.73 9.52 4.55
C LEU A 63 -5.39 9.65 3.06
N VAL A 64 -4.63 10.69 2.71
CA VAL A 64 -4.20 10.95 1.32
C VAL A 64 -3.37 9.79 0.77
N ILE A 65 -2.37 9.31 1.52
CA ILE A 65 -1.51 8.19 1.09
C ILE A 65 -2.35 6.91 0.92
N THR A 66 -3.26 6.62 1.86
CA THR A 66 -4.12 5.44 1.78
C THR A 66 -5.06 5.50 0.58
N SER A 67 -5.63 6.67 0.28
CA SER A 67 -6.44 6.87 -0.92
C SER A 67 -5.64 6.66 -2.21
N LEU A 68 -4.42 7.18 -2.28
CA LEU A 68 -3.53 6.99 -3.44
C LEU A 68 -3.12 5.52 -3.62
N LEU A 69 -2.88 4.79 -2.53
CA LEU A 69 -2.60 3.35 -2.55
C LEU A 69 -3.80 2.53 -3.04
N LEU A 70 -5.01 2.93 -2.65
CA LEU A 70 -6.26 2.31 -3.10
C LEU A 70 -6.48 2.54 -4.59
N ILE A 71 -6.30 3.77 -5.07
CA ILE A 71 -6.37 4.10 -6.50
C ILE A 71 -5.32 3.30 -7.28
N SER A 72 -4.08 3.26 -6.79
CA SER A 72 -2.99 2.50 -7.42
C SER A 72 -3.31 1.01 -7.51
N SER A 73 -3.91 0.43 -6.45
CA SER A 73 -4.37 -0.96 -6.43
C SER A 73 -5.45 -1.24 -7.49
N ILE A 74 -6.38 -0.31 -7.69
CA ILE A 74 -7.39 -0.42 -8.77
C ILE A 74 -6.71 -0.37 -10.15
N LEU A 75 -5.73 0.52 -10.35
CA LEU A 75 -4.99 0.59 -11.62
C LEU A 75 -4.18 -0.69 -11.92
N ILE A 76 -3.67 -1.37 -10.88
CA ILE A 76 -3.05 -2.70 -11.02
C ILE A 76 -4.08 -3.72 -11.52
N LEU A 77 -5.30 -3.68 -10.98
CA LEU A 77 -6.42 -4.51 -11.47
C LEU A 77 -6.74 -4.22 -12.96
N CYS A 78 -6.66 -2.97 -13.36
CA CYS A 78 -6.83 -2.52 -14.75
C CYS A 78 -5.62 -2.81 -15.66
N LYS A 79 -4.62 -3.59 -15.22
CA LYS A 79 -3.40 -3.96 -15.98
C LYS A 79 -2.56 -2.75 -16.44
N LYS A 80 -2.67 -1.60 -15.78
CA LYS A 80 -1.92 -0.39 -16.15
C LYS A 80 -0.54 -0.39 -15.49
N LYS A 81 0.53 -0.23 -16.29
CA LYS A 81 1.92 -0.10 -15.81
C LYS A 81 2.08 0.97 -14.73
N ILE A 82 1.40 2.12 -14.94
CA ILE A 82 1.47 3.26 -14.03
C ILE A 82 1.01 2.90 -12.61
N GLY A 83 0.03 1.98 -12.48
CA GLY A 83 -0.49 1.54 -11.18
C GLY A 83 0.53 0.74 -10.38
N VAL A 84 1.36 -0.05 -11.06
CA VAL A 84 2.45 -0.80 -10.41
C VAL A 84 3.50 0.16 -9.86
N TYR A 85 3.99 1.08 -10.70
CA TYR A 85 5.02 2.03 -10.28
C TYR A 85 4.53 2.97 -9.18
N SER A 86 3.29 3.48 -9.30
CA SER A 86 2.71 4.34 -8.26
C SER A 86 2.54 3.59 -6.94
N PHE A 87 2.05 2.35 -6.98
CA PHE A 87 1.85 1.54 -5.78
C PHE A 87 3.16 1.32 -5.02
N PHE A 88 4.22 0.85 -5.69
CA PHE A 88 5.51 0.60 -5.03
C PHE A 88 6.15 1.90 -4.51
N THR A 89 6.06 2.98 -5.28
CA THR A 89 6.58 4.29 -4.86
C THR A 89 5.89 4.77 -3.59
N LEU A 90 4.56 4.66 -3.53
CA LEU A 90 3.76 5.04 -2.36
C LEU A 90 4.03 4.15 -1.15
N VAL A 91 4.24 2.85 -1.34
CA VAL A 91 4.63 1.93 -0.27
C VAL A 91 5.97 2.35 0.33
N VAL A 92 6.97 2.63 -0.50
CA VAL A 92 8.29 3.10 -0.03
C VAL A 92 8.18 4.43 0.71
N LEU A 93 7.44 5.40 0.16
CA LEU A 93 7.18 6.69 0.82
C LEU A 93 6.48 6.50 2.18
N ASN A 94 5.50 5.61 2.26
CA ASN A 94 4.79 5.33 3.50
C ASN A 94 5.72 4.74 4.59
N ILE A 95 6.65 3.85 4.20
CA ILE A 95 7.66 3.30 5.11
C ILE A 95 8.61 4.39 5.60
N ILE A 96 9.15 5.21 4.69
CA ILE A 96 10.06 6.31 5.04
C ILE A 96 9.35 7.25 6.03
N TYR A 97 8.11 7.63 5.74
CA TYR A 97 7.30 8.45 6.63
C TYR A 97 7.12 7.80 8.00
N GLY A 98 6.74 6.53 8.05
CA GLY A 98 6.56 5.79 9.30
C GLY A 98 7.83 5.71 10.14
N ILE A 99 9.00 5.58 9.52
CA ILE A 99 10.30 5.59 10.21
C ILE A 99 10.57 6.98 10.82
N ILE A 100 10.26 8.06 10.09
CA ILE A 100 10.47 9.44 10.58
C ILE A 100 9.54 9.75 11.76
N THR A 101 8.25 9.38 11.68
CA THR A 101 7.25 9.76 12.69
C THR A 101 7.21 8.87 13.92
N THR A 102 7.56 7.59 13.76
CA THR A 102 7.33 6.56 14.78
C THR A 102 8.61 5.84 15.21
N GLY A 103 9.73 6.14 14.55
CA GLY A 103 10.98 5.42 14.69
C GLY A 103 10.99 4.08 13.96
N PHE A 104 12.17 3.45 13.88
CA PHE A 104 12.31 2.13 13.29
C PHE A 104 11.81 1.05 14.25
N LYS A 105 10.71 0.37 13.87
CA LYS A 105 10.16 -0.77 14.60
C LYS A 105 10.26 -2.03 13.72
N PRO A 106 10.91 -3.12 14.18
CA PRO A 106 11.03 -4.35 13.39
C PRO A 106 9.68 -4.93 12.98
N LEU A 107 8.64 -4.76 13.81
CA LEU A 107 7.28 -5.20 13.51
C LEU A 107 6.69 -4.54 12.26
N SER A 108 7.12 -3.33 11.89
CA SER A 108 6.65 -2.63 10.69
C SER A 108 7.03 -3.34 9.40
N LEU A 109 8.04 -4.22 9.42
CA LEU A 109 8.49 -4.99 8.26
C LEU A 109 7.48 -6.09 7.86
N ILE A 110 6.66 -6.58 8.79
CA ILE A 110 5.62 -7.59 8.49
C ILE A 110 4.59 -7.01 7.52
N GLY A 111 4.26 -5.72 7.63
CA GLY A 111 3.36 -5.03 6.71
C GLY A 111 3.87 -4.98 5.26
N LEU A 112 5.17 -5.22 5.06
CA LEU A 112 5.81 -5.20 3.74
C LEU A 112 5.68 -6.52 2.99
N ILE A 113 5.27 -7.60 3.67
CA ILE A 113 5.22 -8.94 3.07
C ILE A 113 4.19 -9.00 1.93
N LEU A 114 3.03 -8.35 2.08
CA LEU A 114 2.00 -8.28 1.05
C LEU A 114 2.45 -7.48 -0.18
N PRO A 115 2.96 -6.23 -0.03
CA PRO A 115 3.54 -5.49 -1.14
C PRO A 115 4.67 -6.24 -1.85
N ALA A 116 5.55 -6.92 -1.09
CA ALA A 116 6.64 -7.70 -1.65
C ALA A 116 6.15 -8.91 -2.45
N LEU A 117 5.14 -9.65 -1.94
CA LEU A 117 4.52 -10.77 -2.66
C LEU A 117 3.87 -10.31 -3.96
N LEU A 118 3.15 -9.19 -3.91
CA LEU A 118 2.53 -8.58 -5.09
C LEU A 118 3.61 -8.22 -6.12
N GLY A 119 4.75 -7.69 -5.69
CA GLY A 119 5.89 -7.37 -6.55
C GLY A 119 6.49 -8.60 -7.21
N LEU A 120 6.67 -9.68 -6.45
CA LEU A 120 7.17 -10.95 -6.97
C LEU A 120 6.21 -11.57 -8.00
N PHE A 121 4.90 -11.50 -7.76
CA PHE A 121 3.91 -11.96 -8.73
C PHE A 121 3.86 -11.10 -9.98
N ILE A 122 4.01 -9.78 -9.86
CA ILE A 122 4.10 -8.87 -11.00
C ILE A 122 5.38 -9.16 -11.79
N TYR A 123 6.52 -9.38 -11.13
CA TYR A 123 7.79 -9.71 -11.80
C TYR A 123 7.67 -11.00 -12.62
N LYS A 124 7.12 -12.07 -12.02
CA LYS A 124 6.90 -13.36 -12.69
C LYS A 124 5.90 -13.29 -13.85
N ARG A 125 5.02 -12.28 -13.87
CA ARG A 125 3.98 -12.09 -14.90
C ARG A 125 4.07 -10.71 -15.56
N ARG A 126 5.28 -10.18 -15.71
CA ARG A 126 5.56 -8.82 -16.23
C ARG A 126 4.98 -8.60 -17.65
N SER A 127 4.86 -9.68 -18.43
CA SER A 127 4.30 -9.65 -19.79
C SER A 127 2.80 -9.31 -19.84
N ILE A 128 2.07 -9.40 -18.71
CA ILE A 128 0.65 -9.00 -18.63
C ILE A 128 0.50 -7.49 -18.53
N PHE A 129 1.49 -6.82 -17.95
CA PHE A 129 1.50 -5.35 -17.83
C PHE A 129 2.22 -4.69 -19.01
N GLY A 130 2.67 -5.47 -20.01
CA GLY A 130 3.36 -4.96 -21.19
C GLY A 130 4.82 -4.57 -20.95
N PHE A 131 5.44 -5.05 -19.88
CA PHE A 131 6.90 -4.99 -19.74
C PHE A 131 7.53 -6.03 -20.68
N SER A 132 8.49 -5.65 -21.54
CA SER A 132 9.25 -6.60 -22.39
C SER A 132 9.78 -7.73 -21.54
N ASN A 133 9.80 -8.98 -22.01
CA ASN A 133 10.27 -10.11 -21.21
C ASN A 133 11.75 -10.40 -21.56
N PRO A 134 12.71 -10.42 -20.62
CA PRO A 134 14.12 -10.61 -20.95
C PRO A 134 14.37 -12.00 -21.53
N GLU A 135 13.59 -12.99 -21.09
CA GLU A 135 13.67 -14.38 -21.56
C GLU A 135 13.10 -14.56 -22.97
N GLU A 136 12.25 -13.64 -23.45
CA GLU A 136 11.70 -13.67 -24.82
C GLU A 136 12.65 -12.91 -25.76
N ASP A 137 13.31 -11.84 -25.29
CA ASP A 137 14.40 -11.16 -26.02
C ASP A 137 15.65 -12.05 -26.18
N GLN A 138 16.01 -12.85 -25.17
CA GLN A 138 17.17 -13.76 -25.25
C GLN A 138 16.98 -14.94 -26.21
N SER A 139 15.75 -15.23 -26.64
CA SER A 139 15.45 -16.28 -27.63
C SER A 139 15.42 -15.78 -29.08
N ILE A 140 15.55 -14.46 -29.29
CA ILE A 140 15.62 -13.84 -30.62
C ILE A 140 17.08 -13.64 -31.07
N ASP A 141 18.01 -13.60 -30.11
CA ASP A 141 19.45 -13.40 -30.34
C ASP A 141 20.30 -14.69 -30.26
N ALA A 142 19.68 -15.88 -30.23
CA ALA A 142 20.35 -17.20 -30.21
C ALA A 142 19.95 -18.03 -31.44
#